data_AF-A0A950NLB3-F1
#
_entry.id   AF-A0A950NLB3-F1
#
_cell.length_a   1.000
_cell.length_b   1.000
_cell.length_c   1.000
_cell.angle_alpha   90.00
_cell.angle_beta   90.00
_cell.angle_gamma   90.00
#
_symmetry.space_group_name_H-M   'P 1'
#
loop_
_entity.id
_entity.type
_entity.pdbx_description
1 polymer ?
#
loop_
_entity_poly.entity_id
_entity_poly.type
_entity_poly.pdbx_seq_one_letter_code
_entity_poly.pdbx_strand_id
1 'polypeptide(L)'
;MTAADTAVVIMARAPRRGQVRRALEPLLGPDRCVALQATLIKTTVAWGREVAPKAVHIAHDPPDSGAELRLLAPDTILFPQNGDGIAGRL
;
A
#
# COMPACT_ATOMS: atom_id res chain seq x y z
N MET A 1 16.32 2.41 -22.13
CA MET A 1 15.36 1.73 -21.24
C MET A 1 14.14 1.37 -22.06
N THR A 2 14.01 0.11 -22.48
CA THR A 2 12.70 -0.38 -22.93
C THR A 2 11.80 -0.47 -21.70
N ALA A 3 10.49 -0.31 -21.86
CA ALA A 3 9.51 -0.38 -20.75
C ALA A 3 9.50 -1.74 -20.00
N ALA A 4 10.39 -2.67 -20.32
CA ALA A 4 10.50 -4.00 -19.74
C ALA A 4 11.17 -4.03 -18.35
N ASP A 5 11.91 -2.98 -17.96
CA ASP A 5 12.70 -2.97 -16.71
C ASP A 5 12.16 -2.05 -15.60
N THR A 6 10.97 -1.45 -15.80
CA THR A 6 10.38 -0.56 -14.79
C THR A 6 9.72 -1.37 -13.68
N ALA A 7 10.07 -1.08 -12.43
CA ALA A 7 9.37 -1.58 -11.25
C ALA A 7 8.70 -0.43 -10.49
N VAL A 8 7.55 -0.72 -9.90
CA VAL A 8 6.82 0.21 -9.03
C VAL A 8 6.77 -0.38 -7.63
N VAL A 9 7.30 0.36 -6.66
CA VAL A 9 7.17 0.04 -5.23
C VAL A 9 6.14 0.97 -4.60
N ILE A 10 5.09 0.38 -4.05
CA ILE A 10 4.03 1.10 -3.33
C ILE A 10 4.30 0.92 -1.83
N MET A 11 4.57 2.01 -1.14
CA MET A 11 4.65 1.99 0.31
C MET A 11 3.24 2.14 0.91
N ALA A 12 2.74 1.10 1.57
CA ALA A 12 1.37 1.08 2.07
C ALA A 12 1.31 0.75 3.56
N ARG A 13 0.51 1.52 4.30
CA ARG A 13 0.04 1.12 5.61
C ARG A 13 -1.26 0.34 5.47
N ALA A 14 -1.37 -0.80 6.15
CA ALA A 14 -2.58 -1.62 6.11
C ALA A 14 -3.79 -0.88 6.67
N PRO A 15 -4.99 -1.06 6.09
CA PRO A 15 -6.18 -0.31 6.46
C PRO A 15 -6.79 -0.86 7.76
N ARG A 16 -6.13 -0.59 8.88
CA ARG A 16 -6.58 -0.98 10.23
C ARG A 16 -7.24 0.21 10.93
N ARG A 17 -8.33 -0.08 11.64
CA ARG A 17 -9.10 0.92 12.41
C ARG A 17 -8.19 1.65 13.40
N GLY A 18 -8.29 2.99 13.45
CA GLY A 18 -7.48 3.83 14.33
C GLY A 18 -6.00 3.96 13.94
N GLN A 19 -5.55 3.33 12.84
CA GLN A 19 -4.14 3.32 12.43
C GLN A 19 -3.88 4.08 11.12
N VAL A 20 -4.93 4.42 10.38
CA VAL A 20 -4.84 5.08 9.07
C VAL A 20 -5.76 6.29 9.02
N ARG A 21 -5.30 7.35 8.36
CA ARG A 21 -6.09 8.57 8.12
C ARG A 21 -6.70 9.18 9.39
N ARG A 22 -6.04 9.05 10.55
CA ARG A 22 -6.52 9.53 11.86
C ARG A 22 -7.01 10.99 11.87
N ALA A 23 -6.34 11.86 11.13
CA ALA A 23 -6.74 13.26 11.00
C ALA A 23 -8.12 13.45 10.33
N LEU A 24 -8.60 12.47 9.56
CA LEU A 24 -9.91 12.47 8.89
C LEU A 24 -10.99 11.77 9.71
N GLU A 25 -10.66 11.10 10.81
CA GLU A 25 -11.65 10.38 11.64
C GLU A 25 -12.79 11.28 12.15
N PRO A 26 -12.59 12.56 12.55
CA PRO A 26 -13.70 13.43 12.96
C PRO A 26 -14.74 13.68 11.86
N LEU A 27 -14.36 13.53 10.58
CA LEU A 27 -15.22 13.80 9.44
C LEU A 27 -15.83 12.52 8.85
N LEU A 28 -15.03 11.46 8.76
CA LEU A 28 -15.41 10.23 8.05
C LEU A 28 -15.83 9.12 9.02
N GLY A 29 -15.39 9.18 10.27
CA GLY A 29 -15.40 8.05 11.18
C GLY A 29 -14.34 7.00 10.84
N PRO A 30 -14.00 6.16 11.81
CA PRO A 30 -12.91 5.18 11.70
C PRO A 30 -13.11 4.11 10.61
N ASP A 31 -14.34 3.64 10.40
CA ASP A 31 -14.61 2.60 9.39
C ASP A 31 -14.49 3.14 7.96
N ARG A 32 -14.89 4.39 7.74
CA ARG A 32 -14.71 5.03 6.42
C ARG A 32 -13.26 5.41 6.17
N CYS A 33 -12.46 5.67 7.21
CA CYS A 33 -11.01 5.84 7.06
C CYS A 33 -10.33 4.56 6.59
N VAL A 34 -10.75 3.40 7.13
CA VAL A 34 -10.32 2.07 6.68
C VAL A 34 -10.72 1.84 5.23
N ALA A 35 -12.00 2.07 4.89
CA ALA A 35 -12.49 1.91 3.52
C ALA A 35 -11.75 2.82 2.53
N LEU A 36 -11.53 4.08 2.89
CA LEU A 36 -10.78 5.04 2.08
C LEU A 36 -9.35 4.55 1.83
N GLN A 37 -8.65 4.13 2.88
CA GLN A 37 -7.29 3.62 2.73
C GLN A 37 -7.23 2.37 1.84
N ALA A 38 -8.19 1.45 1.99
CA ALA A 38 -8.28 0.27 1.13
C ALA A 38 -8.50 0.64 -0.35
N THR A 39 -9.40 1.59 -0.62
CA THR A 39 -9.64 2.11 -1.98
C THR A 39 -8.38 2.74 -2.56
N LEU A 40 -7.70 3.59 -1.78
CA LEU A 40 -6.46 4.23 -2.22
C LEU A 40 -5.39 3.20 -2.60
N ILE A 41 -5.19 2.16 -1.80
CA ILE A 41 -4.24 1.07 -2.10
C ILE A 41 -4.60 0.40 -3.42
N LYS A 42 -5.87 0.01 -3.62
CA LYS A 42 -6.34 -0.64 -4.86
C LYS A 42 -6.10 0.25 -6.08
N THR A 43 -6.42 1.53 -5.97
CA THR A 43 -6.21 2.51 -7.05
C THR A 43 -4.73 2.69 -7.37
N THR A 44 -3.87 2.80 -6.35
CA THR A 44 -2.42 2.92 -6.57
C THR A 44 -1.84 1.67 -7.24
N VAL A 45 -2.32 0.48 -6.88
CA VAL A 45 -1.92 -0.77 -7.56
C VAL A 45 -2.37 -0.79 -9.02
N ALA A 46 -3.60 -0.33 -9.31
CA ALA A 46 -4.10 -0.23 -10.68
C ALA A 46 -3.20 0.69 -11.53
N TRP A 47 -2.89 1.89 -11.05
CA TRP A 47 -1.96 2.80 -11.74
C TRP A 47 -0.55 2.21 -11.86
N GLY A 48 -0.06 1.54 -10.82
CA GLY A 48 1.24 0.87 -10.86
C GLY A 48 1.31 -0.18 -11.98
N ARG A 49 0.21 -0.90 -12.23
CA ARG A 49 0.12 -1.90 -13.30
C ARG A 49 0.08 -1.29 -14.70
N GLU A 50 -0.44 -0.08 -14.86
CA GLU A 50 -0.39 0.63 -16.14
C GLU A 50 1.05 1.00 -16.51
N VAL A 51 1.90 1.27 -15.51
CA VAL A 51 3.31 1.66 -15.70
C VAL A 51 4.27 0.46 -15.72
N ALA A 52 4.05 -0.50 -14.83
CA ALA A 52 4.90 -1.68 -14.63
C ALA A 52 4.06 -2.97 -14.54
N PRO A 53 3.49 -3.46 -15.66
CA PRO A 53 2.55 -4.59 -15.66
C PRO A 53 3.09 -5.88 -15.02
N LYS A 54 4.41 -6.05 -14.98
CA LYS A 54 5.09 -7.26 -14.47
C LYS A 54 5.77 -7.08 -13.10
N ALA A 55 5.82 -5.86 -12.56
CA ALA A 55 6.67 -5.54 -11.41
C ALA A 55 6.04 -4.48 -10.51
N VAL A 56 4.85 -4.79 -9.95
CA VAL A 56 4.23 -4.00 -8.87
C VAL A 56 4.44 -4.69 -7.54
N HIS A 57 5.16 -4.01 -6.66
CA HIS A 57 5.53 -4.51 -5.34
C HIS A 57 4.92 -3.60 -4.27
N ILE A 58 4.61 -4.15 -3.09
CA ILE A 58 4.12 -3.39 -1.95
C ILE A 58 5.04 -3.61 -0.76
N ALA A 59 5.67 -2.51 -0.33
CA ALA A 59 6.40 -2.42 0.92
C ALA A 59 5.40 -2.04 2.03
N HIS A 60 5.16 -2.92 3.01
CA HIS A 60 4.07 -2.74 3.95
C HIS A 60 4.45 -2.48 5.41
N ASP A 61 3.56 -1.77 6.09
CA ASP A 61 3.62 -1.49 7.52
C ASP A 61 2.21 -1.65 8.12
N PRO A 62 2.04 -2.29 9.30
CA PRO A 62 3.07 -2.99 10.09
C PRO A 62 3.57 -4.31 9.46
N PRO A 63 4.65 -4.93 9.98
CA PRO A 63 5.24 -6.14 9.39
C PRO A 63 4.31 -7.35 9.31
N ASP A 64 3.29 -7.43 10.17
CA ASP A 64 2.30 -8.50 10.22
C ASP A 64 1.13 -8.31 9.23
N SER A 65 1.11 -7.22 8.46
CA SER A 65 -0.05 -6.85 7.66
C SER A 65 -0.12 -7.49 6.27
N GLY A 66 0.77 -8.44 5.95
CA GLY A 66 0.88 -9.04 4.62
C GLY A 66 -0.41 -9.72 4.16
N ALA A 67 -1.14 -10.39 5.07
CA ALA A 67 -2.39 -11.08 4.73
C ALA A 67 -3.51 -10.12 4.31
N GLU A 68 -3.67 -9.01 5.04
CA GLU A 68 -4.67 -7.97 4.73
C GLU A 68 -4.43 -7.33 3.37
N LEU A 69 -3.16 -7.03 3.06
CA LEU A 69 -2.80 -6.41 1.78
C LEU A 69 -2.90 -7.38 0.61
N ARG A 70 -2.67 -8.69 0.83
CA ARG A 70 -2.87 -9.72 -0.19
C ARG A 70 -4.30 -9.74 -0.72
N LEU A 71 -5.29 -9.49 0.15
CA LEU A 71 -6.71 -9.42 -0.22
C LEU A 71 -7.03 -8.19 -1.08
N LEU A 72 -6.29 -7.09 -0.91
CA LEU A 72 -6.52 -5.84 -1.62
C LEU A 72 -5.77 -5.77 -2.95
N ALA A 73 -4.62 -6.43 -3.02
CA ALA A 73 -3.70 -6.40 -4.15
C ALA A 73 -3.20 -7.82 -4.47
N PRO A 74 -4.08 -8.70 -4.99
CA PRO A 74 -3.67 -10.03 -5.42
C PRO A 74 -2.57 -9.90 -6.48
N ASP A 75 -1.65 -10.86 -6.53
CA ASP A 75 -0.55 -10.93 -7.51
C ASP A 75 0.54 -9.86 -7.37
N THR A 76 0.55 -9.09 -6.29
CA THR A 76 1.69 -8.20 -5.96
C THR A 76 2.70 -8.92 -5.06
N ILE A 77 3.98 -8.59 -5.23
CA ILE A 77 5.02 -9.03 -4.29
C ILE A 77 4.90 -8.15 -3.03
N LEU A 78 4.73 -8.79 -1.87
CA LEU A 78 4.62 -8.11 -0.58
C LEU A 78 5.87 -8.33 0.26
N PHE A 79 6.40 -7.27 0.87
CA PHE A 79 7.45 -7.37 1.88
C PHE A 79 7.28 -6.28 2.96
N PRO A 80 7.67 -6.55 4.22
CA PRO A 80 7.62 -5.54 5.27
C PRO A 80 8.60 -4.40 4.97
N GLN A 81 8.20 -3.16 5.27
CA GLN A 81 9.11 -2.02 5.28
C GLN A 81 10.18 -2.24 6.36
N ASN A 82 11.44 -2.16 5.97
CA ASN A 82 12.58 -2.25 6.88
C ASN A 82 13.25 -0.87 6.98
N GLY A 83 13.74 -0.49 8.16
CA GLY A 83 14.47 0.76 8.40
C GLY A 83 13.72 1.82 9.22
N ASP A 84 14.49 2.72 9.81
CA ASP A 84 13.99 3.77 10.70
C ASP A 84 13.60 5.03 9.91
N GLY A 85 12.41 5.56 10.23
CA GLY A 85 11.85 6.73 9.54
C GLY A 85 11.48 6.47 8.08
N ILE A 86 10.99 7.49 7.37
CA ILE A 86 10.57 7.36 5.96
C ILE A 86 11.79 7.17 5.05
N ALA A 87 12.89 7.88 5.32
CA ALA A 87 14.10 7.81 4.51
C ALA A 87 14.83 6.46 4.62
N GLY A 88 14.77 5.80 5.78
CA GLY A 88 15.36 4.46 5.94
C GLY A 88 14.54 3.32 5.33
N ARG A 89 13.30 3.59 4.92
CA ARG A 89 12.32 2.61 4.40
C ARG A 89 12.14 2.66 2.88
N LEU A 90 12.77 3.63 2.22
CA LEU A 90 12.83 3.79 0.76
C LEU A 90 14.08 3.10 0.22
#